data_AF-A0A919CN24-F1
#
_entry.id   AF-A0A919CN24-F1
#
_cell.length_a   1.000
_cell.length_b   1.000
_cell.length_c   1.000
_cell.angle_alpha   90.00
_cell.angle_beta   90.00
_cell.angle_gamma   90.00
#
_symmetry.space_group_name_H-M   'P 1'
#
loop_
_entity.id
_entity.type
_entity.pdbx_description
1 polymer ?
#
loop_
_entity_poly.entity_id
_entity_poly.type
_entity_poly.pdbx_seq_one_letter_code
_entity_poly.pdbx_strand_id
1 'polypeptide(L)' 'MVTDKALALLTQSVADIVGDETKIATALSRAIHSGSPMDMLMAQASFDDLDSTVRRQIQGYALKLAGGTMH' A
#
# COMPACT_ATOMS: atom_id res chain seq x y z
N MET A 1 -3.86 15.93 0.84
CA MET A 1 -5.27 15.58 0.51
C MET A 1 -5.62 14.21 1.12
N VAL A 2 -6.88 13.78 1.14
CA VAL A 2 -7.29 12.45 1.66
C VAL A 2 -6.53 11.31 0.97
N THR A 3 -6.23 11.48 -0.31
CA THR A 3 -5.48 10.53 -1.14
C THR A 3 -4.06 10.28 -0.64
N ASP A 4 -3.34 11.33 -0.22
CA ASP A 4 -1.95 11.21 0.26
C ASP A 4 -1.87 10.41 1.56
N LYS A 5 -2.84 10.63 2.47
CA LYS A 5 -2.89 9.91 3.76
C LYS A 5 -3.24 8.44 3.55
N ALA A 6 -4.23 8.14 2.71
CA ALA A 6 -4.61 6.78 2.39
C ALA A 6 -3.45 6.00 1.74
N LEU A 7 -2.74 6.65 0.82
CA LEU A 7 -1.62 6.05 0.11
C LEU A 7 -0.40 5.83 1.03
N ALA A 8 -0.11 6.77 1.94
CA ALA A 8 0.93 6.59 2.95
C ALA A 8 0.63 5.42 3.91
N LEU A 9 -0.61 5.28 4.35
CA LEU A 9 -1.04 4.16 5.21
C LEU A 9 -0.92 2.81 4.50
N LEU A 10 -1.27 2.77 3.21
CA LEU A 10 -1.11 1.57 2.38
C LEU A 10 0.37 1.19 2.25
N THR A 11 1.24 2.16 1.94
CA THR A 11 2.70 1.90 1.82
C THR A 11 3.30 1.41 3.11
N GLN A 12 2.97 2.03 4.26
CA GLN A 12 3.42 1.56 5.57
C GLN A 12 2.94 0.13 5.84
N SER A 13 1.69 -0.17 5.49
CA SER A 13 1.13 -1.51 5.73
C SER A 13 1.79 -2.58 4.89
N VAL A 14 2.15 -2.27 3.64
CA VAL A 14 2.90 -3.19 2.77
C VAL A 14 4.32 -3.41 3.29
N ALA A 15 5.00 -2.34 3.67
CA ALA A 15 6.34 -2.40 4.27
C ALA A 15 6.36 -3.31 5.51
N ASP A 16 5.45 -3.09 6.46
CA ASP A 16 5.43 -3.82 7.74
C ASP A 16 5.06 -5.31 7.60
N ILE A 17 4.30 -5.70 6.57
CA ILE A 17 3.79 -7.08 6.42
C ILE A 17 4.59 -7.89 5.42
N VAL A 18 4.94 -7.29 4.27
CA VAL A 18 5.56 -8.00 3.15
C VAL A 18 7.05 -7.66 3.04
N GLY A 19 7.49 -6.53 3.59
CA GLY A 19 8.85 -6.03 3.51
C GLY A 19 9.09 -5.06 2.37
N ASP A 20 10.05 -4.17 2.59
CA ASP A 20 10.33 -2.98 1.76
C ASP A 20 11.00 -3.32 0.43
N GLU A 21 11.62 -4.50 0.32
CA GLU A 21 12.34 -4.98 -0.86
C GLU A 21 11.45 -5.76 -1.84
N THR A 22 10.14 -5.75 -1.62
CA THR A 22 9.19 -6.49 -2.46
C THR A 22 8.79 -5.73 -3.73
N LYS A 23 8.35 -6.49 -4.75
CA LYS A 23 7.82 -5.93 -6.01
C LYS A 23 6.69 -4.94 -5.76
N ILE A 24 5.81 -5.24 -4.80
CA ILE A 24 4.69 -4.39 -4.43
C ILE A 24 5.16 -3.08 -3.76
N ALA A 25 6.13 -3.12 -2.85
CA ALA A 25 6.68 -1.92 -2.23
C ALA A 25 7.34 -1.00 -3.27
N THR A 26 8.08 -1.57 -4.22
CA THR A 26 8.69 -0.83 -5.34
C THR A 26 7.64 -0.23 -6.28
N ALA A 27 6.55 -0.96 -6.55
CA ALA A 27 5.46 -0.48 -7.40
C ALA A 27 4.67 0.65 -6.74
N LEU A 28 4.36 0.53 -5.45
CA LEU A 28 3.70 1.59 -4.67
C LEU A 28 4.55 2.85 -4.58
N SER A 29 5.86 2.71 -4.32
CA SER A 29 6.79 3.85 -4.31
C SER A 29 6.79 4.58 -5.65
N ARG A 30 6.81 3.85 -6.78
CA ARG A 30 6.71 4.47 -8.11
C ARG A 30 5.39 5.20 -8.32
N ALA A 31 4.26 4.58 -7.95
CA ALA A 31 2.94 5.18 -8.06
C ALA A 31 2.80 6.48 -7.26
N ILE A 32 3.39 6.54 -6.06
CA ILE A 32 3.42 7.75 -5.22
C ILE A 32 4.20 8.88 -5.89
N HIS A 33 5.40 8.58 -6.39
CA HIS A 33 6.32 9.61 -6.87
C HIS A 33 6.00 10.11 -8.28
N SER A 34 5.51 9.24 -9.17
CA SER A 34 5.25 9.61 -10.56
C SER A 34 3.86 10.22 -10.76
N GLY A 35 2.88 9.86 -9.93
CA GLY A 35 1.47 10.18 -10.14
C GLY A 35 0.88 9.61 -11.44
N SER A 36 1.63 8.76 -12.14
CA SER A 36 1.25 8.21 -13.44
C SER A 36 0.12 7.19 -13.26
N PRO A 37 -0.97 7.27 -14.05
CA PRO A 37 -2.00 6.25 -14.05
C PRO A 37 -1.45 4.85 -14.33
N MET A 38 -0.40 4.74 -15.14
CA MET A 38 0.22 3.46 -15.46
C MET A 38 0.95 2.86 -14.24
N ASP A 39 1.62 3.68 -13.44
CA ASP A 39 2.30 3.21 -12.23
C ASP A 39 1.29 2.82 -11.15
N MET A 40 0.17 3.55 -11.03
CA MET A 40 -0.94 3.14 -10.15
C MET A 40 -1.53 1.79 -10.57
N LEU A 41 -1.70 1.57 -11.87
CA LEU A 41 -2.22 0.30 -12.41
C LEU A 41 -1.25 -0.86 -12.15
N MET A 42 0.06 -0.62 -12.27
CA MET A 42 1.10 -1.60 -11.93
C MET A 42 1.16 -1.90 -10.43
N ALA A 43 1.00 -0.90 -9.57
CA ALA A 43 0.91 -1.09 -8.12
C ALA A 43 -0.32 -1.93 -7.75
N GLN A 44 -1.46 -1.67 -8.39
CA GLN A 44 -2.67 -2.45 -8.18
C GLN A 44 -2.53 -3.89 -8.65
N ALA A 45 -1.99 -4.12 -9.85
CA ALA A 45 -1.72 -5.47 -10.36
C ALA A 45 -0.76 -6.25 -9.44
N SER A 46 0.29 -5.59 -8.95
CA SER A 46 1.24 -6.19 -8.00
C SER A 46 0.60 -6.51 -6.65
N PHE A 47 -0.40 -5.72 -6.23
CA PHE A 47 -1.13 -5.97 -4.99
C PHE A 47 -2.06 -7.17 -5.16
N ASP A 48 -2.75 -7.26 -6.29
CA ASP A 48 -3.68 -8.34 -6.58
C ASP A 48 -3.01 -9.71 -6.78
N ASP A 49 -1.74 -9.71 -7.17
CA ASP A 49 -0.88 -10.92 -7.25
C ASP A 49 -0.51 -11.48 -5.86
N LEU A 50 -0.67 -10.70 -4.78
CA LEU A 50 -0.44 -11.20 -3.43
C LEU A 50 -1.51 -12.21 -3.03
N ASP A 51 -1.07 -13.19 -2.22
CA ASP A 51 -1.96 -14.15 -1.57
C ASP A 51 -3.13 -13.45 -0.88
N SER A 52 -4.32 -14.03 -1.02
CA SER A 52 -5.55 -13.44 -0.47
C SER A 52 -5.47 -13.20 1.05
N THR A 53 -4.74 -14.05 1.78
CA THR A 53 -4.46 -13.89 3.22
C THR A 53 -3.60 -12.66 3.49
N VAL A 54 -2.53 -12.45 2.70
CA VAL A 54 -1.61 -11.31 2.84
C VAL A 54 -2.35 -10.00 2.52
N ARG A 55 -3.16 -9.98 1.45
CA ARG A 55 -4.00 -8.80 1.14
C ARG A 55 -4.94 -8.43 2.29
N ARG A 56 -5.60 -9.41 2.91
CA ARG A 56 -6.47 -9.16 4.08
C ARG A 56 -5.69 -8.61 5.27
N GLN A 57 -4.48 -9.12 5.53
CA GLN A 57 -3.62 -8.60 6.58
C GLN A 57 -3.24 -7.14 6.33
N ILE A 58 -2.85 -6.80 5.10
CA ILE A 58 -2.51 -5.42 4.71
C ILE A 58 -3.71 -4.48 4.90
N GLN A 59 -4.89 -4.87 4.42
CA GLN A 59 -6.11 -4.08 4.58
C GLN A 59 -6.48 -3.89 6.06
N GLY A 60 -6.46 -4.96 6.85
CA GLY A 60 -6.77 -4.91 8.28
C GLY A 60 -5.80 -4.02 9.06
N TYR A 61 -4.50 -4.09 8.74
CA TYR A 61 -3.48 -3.27 9.37
C TYR A 61 -3.57 -1.80 8.95
N ALA A 62 -3.83 -1.51 7.67
CA ALA A 62 -4.07 -0.14 7.19
C ALA A 62 -5.27 0.52 7.92
N LEU A 63 -6.36 -0.23 8.13
CA LEU A 63 -7.51 0.24 8.90
C LEU A 63 -7.17 0.49 10.37
N LYS A 64 -6.35 -0.38 10.98
CA LYS A 64 -5.87 -0.19 12.36
C LYS A 64 -5.02 1.08 12.49
N LEU A 65 -4.11 1.34 11.55
CA LEU A 65 -3.31 2.57 11.53
C LEU A 65 -4.17 3.83 11.33
N ALA A 66 -5.21 3.73 10.48
CA ALA A 66 -6.18 4.81 10.27
C ALA A 66 -7.01 5.10 11.54
N GLY A 67 -7.41 4.05 12.27
CA GLY A 67 -8.15 4.17 13.54
C GLY A 67 -7.30 4.65 14.72
N GLY A 68 -6.00 4.37 14.71
CA GLY A 68 -5.05 4.79 15.76
C GLY A 68 -4.53 6.22 15.62
N THR A 69 -4.72 6.89 14.47
CA THR A 69 -4.28 8.28 14.23
C THR A 69 -5.26 9.35 14.75
N MET A 70 -6.13 9.00 15.71
CA MET A 70 -7.08 9.91 16.39
C MET A 70 -6.68 10.26 17.85
N HIS A 71 -5.40 10.20 18.19
CA HIS A 71 -4.88 10.68 19.48
C HIS A 71 -3.73 11.66 19.28
#